data_AF-A0AAU4ICP3-F1
#
_entry.id   AF-A0AAU4ICP3-F1
#
_cell.length_a   1.000
_cell.length_b   1.000
_cell.length_c   1.000
_cell.angle_alpha   90.00
_cell.angle_beta   90.00
_cell.angle_gamma   90.00
#
_symmetry.space_group_name_H-M   'P 1'
#
loop_
_entity.id
_entity.type
_entity.pdbx_description
1 polymer ?
#
loop_
_entity_poly.entity_id
_entity_poly.type
_entity_poly.pdbx_seq_one_letter_code
_entity_poly.pdbx_strand_id
1 'polypeptide(L)'
;MDDYPLLNLFWTMLWLFLWVMWFFLLFKVITDIFRDHELHGWGKAGWLILVLLLPYLGVLVYLIVRGRSMSQRDVKQAQANEKAFQDYVQKAAGPRSSPAEELAKLSSLKEQGHLTQQEFDKAKEKLLA
;
A
#
# COMPACT_ATOMS: atom_id res chain seq x y z
N MET A 1 -37.99 -45.53 0.03
CA MET A 1 -37.42 -44.18 -0.13
C MET A 1 -36.55 -44.01 1.09
N ASP A 2 -35.27 -44.35 0.95
CA ASP A 2 -34.39 -44.51 2.10
C ASP A 2 -34.15 -43.15 2.74
N ASP A 3 -34.70 -42.96 3.93
CA ASP A 3 -34.35 -41.84 4.79
C ASP A 3 -32.88 -41.98 5.13
N TYR A 4 -32.05 -41.06 4.64
CA TYR A 4 -30.63 -40.97 5.00
C TYR A 4 -30.47 -39.95 6.14
N PRO A 5 -30.74 -40.32 7.41
CA PRO A 5 -30.71 -39.40 8.53
C PRO A 5 -29.32 -38.76 8.74
N LEU A 6 -28.24 -39.48 8.40
CA LEU A 6 -26.88 -38.96 8.49
C LEU A 6 -26.59 -37.88 7.44
N LEU A 7 -27.02 -38.08 6.18
CA LEU A 7 -26.92 -37.05 5.14
C LEU A 7 -27.80 -35.84 5.49
N ASN A 8 -29.01 -36.08 6.00
CA ASN A 8 -29.92 -35.00 6.38
C ASN A 8 -29.37 -34.20 7.57
N LEU A 9 -28.78 -34.86 8.57
CA LEU A 9 -28.08 -34.22 9.68
C LEU A 9 -26.86 -33.42 9.21
N PHE A 10 -26.07 -33.98 8.29
CA PHE A 10 -24.93 -33.28 7.68
C PHE A 10 -25.37 -32.00 6.96
N TRP A 11 -26.41 -32.08 6.13
CA TRP A 11 -26.98 -30.92 5.45
C TRP A 11 -27.53 -29.89 6.43
N THR A 12 -28.21 -30.32 7.48
CA THR A 12 -28.73 -29.44 8.53
C THR A 12 -27.60 -28.73 9.28
N MET A 13 -26.52 -29.44 9.61
CA MET A 13 -25.35 -28.88 10.29
C MET A 13 -24.55 -27.94 9.37
N LEU A 14 -24.43 -28.27 8.08
CA LEU A 14 -23.83 -27.41 7.07
C LEU A 14 -24.66 -26.13 6.89
N TRP A 15 -25.98 -26.24 6.82
CA TRP A 15 -26.87 -25.08 6.72
C TRP A 15 -26.76 -24.20 7.96
N LEU A 16 -26.77 -24.78 9.16
CA LEU A 16 -26.55 -24.06 10.42
C LEU A 16 -25.19 -23.35 10.43
N PHE A 17 -24.12 -24.02 10.01
CA PHE A 17 -22.79 -23.42 9.91
C PHE A 17 -22.77 -22.25 8.92
N LEU A 18 -23.38 -22.40 7.74
CA LEU A 18 -23.51 -21.32 6.76
C LEU A 18 -24.32 -20.14 7.31
N TRP A 19 -25.39 -20.40 8.08
CA TRP A 19 -26.15 -19.36 8.77
C TRP A 19 -25.33 -18.63 9.84
N VAL A 20 -24.56 -19.36 10.66
CA VAL A 20 -23.68 -18.76 11.66
C VAL A 20 -22.58 -17.93 10.99
N MET A 21 -21.94 -18.47 9.94
CA MET A 21 -20.95 -17.75 9.14
C MET A 21 -21.56 -16.51 8.48
N TRP A 22 -22.80 -16.63 7.97
CA TRP A 22 -23.56 -15.54 7.39
C TRP A 22 -23.74 -14.39 8.38
N PHE A 23 -24.25 -14.68 9.58
CA PHE A 23 -24.40 -13.67 10.63
C PHE A 23 -23.04 -13.09 11.06
N PHE A 24 -22.01 -13.92 11.18
CA PHE A 24 -20.66 -13.45 11.51
C PHE A 24 -20.13 -12.45 10.48
N LEU A 25 -20.31 -12.74 9.18
CA LEU A 25 -19.94 -11.81 8.10
C LEU A 25 -20.75 -10.52 8.16
N LEU A 26 -22.05 -10.60 8.44
CA LEU A 26 -22.91 -9.44 8.62
C LEU A 26 -22.42 -8.55 9.77
N PHE A 27 -22.13 -9.13 10.95
CA PHE A 27 -21.57 -8.39 12.09
C PHE A 27 -20.19 -7.80 11.78
N LYS A 28 -19.33 -8.55 11.08
CA LYS A 28 -17.99 -8.08 10.68
C LYS A 28 -18.10 -6.86 9.75
N VAL A 29 -18.96 -6.92 8.73
CA VAL A 29 -19.17 -5.82 7.77
C VAL A 29 -19.75 -4.61 8.49
N ILE A 30 -20.75 -4.79 9.35
CA ILE A 30 -21.31 -3.72 10.17
C ILE A 30 -20.22 -3.06 11.02
N THR A 31 -19.42 -3.85 11.74
CA THR A 31 -18.34 -3.34 12.59
C THR A 31 -17.28 -2.59 11.78
N ASP A 32 -16.97 -3.07 10.58
CA ASP A 32 -16.00 -2.44 9.68
C ASP A 32 -16.51 -1.09 9.13
N ILE A 33 -17.81 -0.97 8.85
CA ILE A 33 -18.47 0.28 8.47
C ILE A 33 -18.48 1.26 9.65
N PHE A 34 -18.73 0.77 10.87
CA PHE A 34 -18.69 1.63 12.07
C PHE A 34 -17.28 2.12 12.40
N ARG A 35 -16.24 1.28 12.23
CA ARG A 35 -14.83 1.65 12.45
C ARG A 35 -14.31 2.69 11.47
N ASP A 36 -14.93 2.82 10.30
CA ASP A 36 -14.58 3.85 9.33
C ASP A 36 -15.15 5.21 9.81
N HIS A 37 -14.26 6.06 10.35
CA HIS A 37 -14.63 7.37 10.89
C HIS A 37 -14.74 8.45 9.81
N GLU A 38 -14.36 8.15 8.56
CA GLU A 38 -14.44 9.10 7.44
C GLU A 38 -15.82 9.10 6.75
N LEU A 39 -16.70 8.14 7.06
CA LEU A 39 -18.03 8.03 6.48
C LEU A 39 -19.09 8.84 7.26
N HIS A 40 -19.74 9.80 6.58
CA HIS A 40 -20.91 10.54 7.07
C HIS A 40 -22.02 9.60 7.58
N GLY A 41 -22.65 9.93 8.70
CA GLY A 41 -23.62 9.05 9.40
C GLY A 41 -24.80 8.56 8.54
N TRP A 42 -25.23 9.33 7.54
CA TRP A 42 -26.26 8.92 6.58
C TRP A 42 -25.80 7.80 5.64
N GLY A 43 -24.52 7.79 5.26
CA GLY A 43 -23.93 6.70 4.47
C GLY A 43 -23.87 5.39 5.25
N LYS A 44 -23.62 5.45 6.57
CA LYS A 44 -23.64 4.27 7.46
C LYS A 44 -25.04 3.68 7.57
N ALA A 45 -26.06 4.51 7.77
CA ALA A 45 -27.45 4.06 7.91
C ALA A 45 -27.99 3.40 6.63
N GLY A 46 -27.74 4.00 5.46
CA GLY A 46 -28.14 3.41 4.17
C GLY A 46 -27.45 2.08 3.89
N TRP A 47 -26.15 1.98 4.22
CA TRP A 47 -25.39 0.74 4.11
C TRP A 47 -25.96 -0.38 4.98
N LEU A 48 -26.33 -0.05 6.21
CA LEU A 48 -26.84 -1.01 7.17
C LEU A 48 -28.19 -1.59 6.69
N ILE A 49 -29.08 -0.74 6.18
CA ILE A 49 -30.37 -1.17 5.59
C ILE A 49 -30.16 -2.05 4.36
N LEU A 50 -29.21 -1.70 3.48
CA LEU A 50 -28.95 -2.44 2.24
C LEU A 50 -28.38 -3.83 2.53
N VAL A 51 -27.47 -3.96 3.50
CA VAL A 51 -26.93 -5.26 3.96
C VAL A 51 -27.99 -6.10 4.65
N LEU A 52 -28.90 -5.47 5.40
CA LEU A 52 -29.97 -6.17 6.12
C LEU A 52 -31.03 -6.74 5.17
N LEU A 53 -31.40 -5.98 4.13
CA LEU A 53 -32.45 -6.37 3.17
C LEU A 53 -31.93 -7.23 2.03
N LEU A 54 -30.71 -6.97 1.55
CA LEU A 54 -30.17 -7.61 0.35
C LEU A 54 -28.73 -8.06 0.62
N PRO A 55 -28.56 -9.19 1.33
CA PRO A 55 -27.26 -9.73 1.71
C PRO A 55 -26.23 -9.83 0.57
N TYR A 56 -26.63 -10.37 -0.58
CA TYR A 56 -25.76 -10.52 -1.75
C TYR A 56 -25.50 -9.20 -2.47
N LEU A 57 -26.52 -8.34 -2.56
CA LEU A 57 -26.39 -7.02 -3.18
C LEU A 57 -25.51 -6.09 -2.33
N GLY A 58 -25.59 -6.22 -1.00
CA GLY A 58 -24.77 -5.50 -0.04
C GLY A 58 -23.29 -5.81 -0.22
N VAL A 59 -22.91 -7.08 -0.36
CA VAL A 59 -21.50 -7.41 -0.61
C VAL A 59 -21.02 -6.86 -1.96
N LEU A 60 -21.82 -6.97 -3.02
CA LEU A 60 -21.47 -6.45 -4.36
C LEU A 60 -21.30 -4.93 -4.39
N VAL A 61 -22.27 -4.19 -3.85
CA VAL A 61 -22.21 -2.73 -3.80
C VAL A 61 -21.06 -2.27 -2.89
N TYR A 62 -20.74 -3.03 -1.83
CA TYR A 62 -19.65 -2.73 -0.92
C TYR A 62 -18.31 -2.85 -1.63
N LEU A 63 -18.12 -3.91 -2.42
CA LEU A 63 -16.91 -4.07 -3.23
C LEU A 63 -16.77 -2.97 -4.30
N ILE A 64 -17.87 -2.51 -4.90
CA ILE A 64 -17.83 -1.42 -5.90
C ILE A 64 -17.45 -0.08 -5.24
N VAL A 65 -18.05 0.22 -4.08
CA VAL A 65 -17.81 1.49 -3.37
C VAL A 65 -16.45 1.49 -2.65
N ARG A 66 -16.10 0.40 -1.97
CA ARG A 66 -14.91 0.27 -1.11
C ARG A 66 -13.68 -0.25 -1.88
N GLY A 67 -13.84 -0.90 -3.03
CA GLY A 67 -12.72 -1.32 -3.89
C GLY A 67 -11.86 -0.12 -4.34
N ARG A 68 -12.47 1.06 -4.46
CA ARG A 68 -11.78 2.30 -4.83
C ARG A 68 -10.96 2.91 -3.68
N SER A 69 -11.27 2.61 -2.41
CA SER A 69 -10.50 3.12 -1.27
C SER A 69 -9.22 2.32 -1.00
N MET A 70 -9.16 1.06 -1.47
CA MET A 70 -7.95 0.22 -1.34
C MET A 70 -6.83 0.76 -2.25
N SER A 71 -7.16 1.04 -3.51
CA SER A 71 -6.22 1.65 -4.47
C SER A 71 -5.67 3.01 -4.00
N GLN A 72 -6.50 3.87 -3.41
CA GLN A 72 -6.02 5.18 -2.95
C GLN A 72 -5.12 5.10 -1.72
N ARG A 73 -5.35 4.12 -0.83
CA ARG A 73 -4.48 3.89 0.34
C ARG A 73 -3.14 3.31 -0.09
N ASP A 74 -3.14 2.39 -1.04
CA ASP A 74 -1.91 1.80 -1.58
C ASP A 74 -1.04 2.84 -2.30
N VAL A 75 -1.66 3.74 -3.08
CA VAL A 75 -0.93 4.84 -3.73
C VAL A 75 -0.37 5.83 -2.70
N LYS A 76 -1.15 6.20 -1.67
CA LYS A 76 -0.64 7.07 -0.58
C LYS A 76 0.50 6.41 0.20
N GLN A 77 0.38 5.13 0.50
CA GLN A 77 1.41 4.36 1.23
C GLN A 77 2.68 4.22 0.39
N ALA A 78 2.53 3.93 -0.91
CA ALA A 78 3.65 3.88 -1.85
C ALA A 78 4.37 5.23 -1.96
N GLN A 79 3.62 6.33 -2.10
CA GLN A 79 4.21 7.67 -2.14
C GLN A 79 4.91 8.07 -0.83
N ALA A 80 4.35 7.67 0.32
CA ALA A 80 4.98 7.92 1.62
C ALA A 80 6.29 7.14 1.78
N ASN A 81 6.32 5.88 1.35
CA ASN A 81 7.52 5.04 1.38
C ASN A 81 8.59 5.55 0.41
N GLU A 82 8.20 5.99 -0.79
CA GLU A 82 9.11 6.59 -1.79
C GLU A 82 9.80 7.84 -1.22
N LYS A 83 9.05 8.75 -0.60
CA LYS A 83 9.61 9.95 0.04
C LYS A 83 10.57 9.60 1.17
N ALA A 84 10.19 8.67 2.06
CA ALA A 84 11.04 8.24 3.16
C ALA A 84 12.35 7.59 2.65
N PHE A 85 12.29 6.84 1.55
CA PHE A 85 13.47 6.26 0.92
C PHE A 85 14.37 7.32 0.29
N GLN A 86 13.81 8.30 -0.44
CA GLN A 86 14.58 9.41 -1.01
C GLN A 86 15.28 10.25 0.08
N ASP A 87 14.57 10.56 1.17
CA ASP A 87 15.16 11.27 2.31
C ASP A 87 16.28 10.48 2.98
N TYR A 88 16.11 9.15 3.11
CA TYR A 88 17.16 8.27 3.63
C TYR A 88 18.38 8.23 2.70
N VAL A 89 18.18 8.10 1.38
CA VAL A 89 19.26 8.09 0.39
C VAL A 89 19.99 9.44 0.38
N GLN A 90 19.29 10.58 0.43
CA GLN A 90 19.93 11.90 0.52
C GLN A 90 20.74 12.08 1.80
N LYS A 91 20.24 11.59 2.95
CA LYS A 91 20.97 11.65 4.22
C LYS A 91 22.16 10.69 4.27
N ALA A 92 22.00 9.48 3.75
CA ALA A 92 23.03 8.43 3.74
C ALA A 92 24.12 8.69 2.69
N ALA A 93 23.78 9.32 1.56
CA ALA A 93 24.75 9.72 0.54
C ALA A 93 25.68 10.87 1.00
N GLY A 94 25.40 11.49 2.14
CA GLY A 94 26.14 12.66 2.63
C GLY A 94 25.98 13.87 1.72
N PRO A 95 26.62 15.02 2.05
CA PRO A 95 26.67 16.16 1.14
C PRO A 95 27.21 15.66 -0.20
N ARG A 96 26.42 15.86 -1.27
CA ARG A 96 26.88 15.62 -2.64
C ARG A 96 28.19 16.40 -2.77
N SER A 97 29.34 15.71 -2.88
CA SER A 97 30.66 16.33 -2.91
C SER A 97 30.60 17.53 -3.83
N SER A 98 30.92 18.70 -3.30
CA SER A 98 30.82 19.90 -4.13
C SER A 98 31.76 19.74 -5.33
N PRO A 99 31.44 20.29 -6.51
CA PRO A 99 32.34 20.25 -7.67
C PRO A 99 33.76 20.75 -7.32
N ALA A 100 33.86 21.66 -6.35
CA ALA A 100 35.12 22.16 -5.79
C ALA A 100 35.91 21.09 -5.00
N GLU A 101 35.25 20.26 -4.19
CA GLU A 101 35.89 19.13 -3.50
C GLU A 101 36.33 18.01 -4.46
N GLU A 102 35.54 17.74 -5.50
CA GLU A 102 35.92 16.78 -6.54
C GLU A 102 37.14 17.28 -7.34
N LEU A 103 37.19 18.57 -7.67
CA LEU A 103 38.35 19.21 -8.29
C LEU A 103 39.60 19.16 -7.39
N ALA A 104 39.45 19.40 -6.08
CA ALA A 104 40.55 19.31 -5.13
C ALA A 104 41.12 17.88 -5.05
N LYS A 105 40.24 16.87 -5.09
CA LYS A 105 40.64 15.45 -5.09
C LYS A 105 41.34 15.04 -6.39
N LEU A 106 40.86 15.52 -7.54
CA LEU A 106 41.53 15.32 -8.83
C LEU A 106 42.92 15.99 -8.87
N SER A 107 43.08 17.17 -8.27
CA SER A 107 44.39 17.85 -8.18
C SER A 107 45.37 17.05 -7.33
N SER A 108 44.91 16.54 -6.19
CA SER A 108 45.70 15.68 -5.30
C SER A 108 46.17 14.39 -6.00
N LEU A 109 45.30 13.73 -6.78
CA LEU A 109 45.66 12.52 -7.54
C LEU A 109 46.68 12.79 -8.64
N LYS A 110 46.60 13.97 -9.29
CA LYS A 110 47.60 14.42 -10.27
C LYS A 110 48.95 14.68 -9.61
N GLU A 111 48.97 15.36 -8.45
CA GLU A 111 50.20 15.64 -7.70
C GLU A 111 50.88 14.36 -7.20
N GLN A 112 50.10 13.33 -6.87
CA GLN A 112 50.60 12.00 -6.52
C GLN A 112 51.08 11.18 -7.74
N GLY A 113 50.95 11.71 -8.96
CA GLY A 113 51.36 11.05 -10.20
C GLY A 113 50.43 9.93 -10.66
N HIS A 114 49.24 9.81 -10.05
CA HIS A 114 48.23 8.82 -10.44
C HIS A 114 47.38 9.25 -11.64
N LEU A 115 47.45 10.54 -12.02
CA LEU A 115 46.80 11.08 -13.22
C LEU A 115 47.79 11.86 -14.07
N THR A 116 47.69 11.69 -15.39
CA THR A 116 48.39 12.53 -16.35
C THR A 116 47.69 13.88 -16.52
N GLN A 117 48.42 14.89 -17.00
CA GLN A 117 47.89 16.24 -17.25
C GLN A 117 46.67 16.21 -18.20
N GLN A 118 46.71 15.40 -19.25
CA GLN A 118 45.61 15.26 -20.21
C GLN A 118 44.36 14.64 -19.58
N GLU A 119 44.51 13.67 -18.68
CA GLU A 119 43.37 13.04 -18.00
C GLU A 119 42.75 13.99 -16.97
N PHE A 120 43.57 14.78 -16.29
CA PHE A 120 43.11 15.81 -15.37
C PHE A 120 42.31 16.90 -16.10
N ASP A 121 42.81 17.40 -17.23
CA ASP A 121 42.14 18.48 -17.98
C ASP A 121 40.78 18.02 -18.54
N LYS A 122 40.69 16.78 -19.04
CA LYS A 122 39.40 16.17 -19.46
C LYS A 122 38.41 16.02 -18.30
N ALA A 123 38.88 15.60 -17.13
CA ALA A 123 38.04 15.45 -15.95
C ALA A 123 37.54 16.81 -15.45
N LYS A 124 38.39 17.84 -15.48
CA LYS A 124 38.06 19.23 -15.12
C LYS A 124 37.02 19.83 -16.05
N GLU A 125 37.14 19.66 -17.36
CA GLU A 125 36.12 20.13 -18.32
C GLU A 125 34.76 19.48 -18.07
N LYS A 126 34.74 18.18 -17.78
CA LYS A 126 33.50 17.44 -17.52
C LYS A 126 32.81 17.83 -16.21
N LEU A 127 33.56 18.36 -15.24
CA LEU A 127 33.08 18.81 -13.94
C LEU A 127 32.62 20.28 -13.93
N LEU A 128 33.10 21.08 -14.90
CA LEU A 128 32.79 22.50 -15.04
C LEU A 128 31.78 22.82 -16.15
N ALA A 129 31.42 21.83 -16.97
CA ALA A 129 30.36 21.91 -17.99
C ALA A 129 28.97 21.65 -17.40
#